data_AF-A0A7C8YP14-F1
#
_entry.id   AF-A0A7C8YP14-F1
#
_cell.length_a   1.000
_cell.length_b   1.000
_cell.length_c   1.000
_cell.angle_alpha   90.00
_cell.angle_beta   90.00
_cell.angle_gamma   90.00
#
_symmetry.space_group_name_H-M   'P 1'
#
loop_
_entity.id
_entity.type
_entity.pdbx_description
1 polymer ?
#
loop_
_entity_poly.entity_id
_entity_poly.type
_entity_poly.pdbx_seq_one_letter_code
_entity_poly.pdbx_strand_id
1 'polypeptide(L)'
;HSSHLGWKLNKRGKPIIIDPGLYSLNKSEIWWVIKQRALPTSFKLYTGSAWMLLSRSFAEYVIVGWENLPRILLLYYTNFVSSPEGYFQTVICNSPDFKNTTINHDLHYITWDTPPKQHPRSLGLKDYRKMVLSGRPFARKFKENDRVLEKIDRELLKRRKWWRGGFSCGGWCNRGIAGETGCSELVAEKYGVLEPGVGSRRIKTLLDKMVSSINSSNKLQCR
;
A
#
# COMPACT_ATOMS: atom_id res chain seq x y z
N HIS A 1 6.97 -5.14 -8.06
CA HIS A 1 5.96 -5.51 -9.08
C HIS A 1 6.61 -6.43 -10.09
N SER A 2 5.82 -7.12 -10.92
CA SER A 2 6.35 -7.93 -12.02
C SER A 2 5.46 -7.93 -13.25
N SER A 3 6.09 -8.00 -14.41
CA SER A 3 5.48 -8.20 -15.73
C SER A 3 5.17 -9.66 -16.05
N HIS A 4 5.66 -10.60 -15.23
CA HIS A 4 5.26 -12.01 -15.31
C HIS A 4 3.85 -12.18 -14.72
N LEU A 5 2.84 -11.91 -15.55
CA LEU A 5 1.43 -11.93 -15.15
C LEU A 5 0.91 -13.33 -14.75
N GLY A 6 1.50 -14.40 -15.29
CA GLY A 6 1.03 -15.77 -15.07
C GLY A 6 -0.46 -15.93 -15.39
N TRP A 7 -1.22 -16.54 -14.48
CA TRP A 7 -2.66 -16.72 -14.64
C TRP A 7 -3.44 -15.40 -14.80
N LYS A 8 -2.93 -14.27 -14.28
CA LYS A 8 -3.58 -12.96 -14.39
C LYS A 8 -3.69 -12.49 -15.85
N LEU A 9 -2.81 -12.97 -16.74
CA LEU A 9 -2.87 -12.65 -18.16
C LEU A 9 -4.20 -13.09 -18.77
N ASN A 10 -4.58 -14.34 -18.55
CA ASN A 10 -5.81 -14.93 -19.10
C ASN A 10 -7.06 -14.59 -18.27
N LYS A 11 -6.91 -14.20 -17.00
CA LYS A 11 -8.04 -13.88 -16.12
C LYS A 11 -8.31 -12.39 -15.92
N ARG A 12 -7.37 -11.51 -16.26
CA ARG A 12 -7.49 -10.06 -16.02
C ARG A 12 -7.04 -9.20 -17.22
N GLY A 13 -5.96 -9.59 -17.91
CA GLY A 13 -5.43 -8.82 -19.04
C GLY A 13 -6.28 -8.92 -20.30
N LYS A 14 -6.55 -10.15 -20.75
CA LYS A 14 -7.32 -10.44 -21.98
C LYS A 14 -8.84 -10.32 -21.85
N PRO A 15 -9.48 -10.70 -20.73
CA PRO A 15 -10.93 -10.66 -20.66
C PRO A 15 -11.48 -9.24 -20.73
N ILE A 16 -12.70 -9.12 -21.25
CA ILE A 16 -13.54 -7.92 -21.16
C ILE A 16 -14.66 -8.22 -20.15
N ILE A 17 -14.89 -7.30 -19.24
CA ILE A 17 -15.90 -7.44 -18.19
C ILE A 17 -16.99 -6.38 -18.30
N ILE A 18 -18.19 -6.71 -17.86
CA ILE A 18 -19.24 -5.74 -17.56
C ILE A 18 -19.42 -5.78 -16.05
N ASP A 19 -19.33 -4.62 -15.39
CA ASP A 19 -19.49 -4.51 -13.94
C ASP A 19 -20.84 -3.81 -13.64
N PRO A 20 -21.89 -4.58 -13.27
CA PRO A 20 -23.18 -4.02 -12.87
C PRO A 20 -23.07 -3.02 -11.71
N GLY A 21 -22.04 -3.12 -10.87
CA GLY A 21 -21.81 -2.18 -9.77
C GLY A 21 -21.50 -0.75 -10.21
N LEU A 22 -21.21 -0.52 -11.49
CA LEU A 22 -20.98 0.83 -12.04
C LEU A 22 -22.27 1.56 -12.47
N TYR A 23 -23.36 0.84 -12.75
CA TYR A 23 -24.58 1.44 -13.32
C TYR A 23 -25.89 0.96 -12.66
N SER A 24 -25.85 -0.05 -11.79
CA SER A 24 -27.00 -0.60 -11.07
C SER A 24 -26.87 -0.35 -9.57
N LEU A 25 -27.98 0.01 -8.92
CA LEU A 25 -28.07 0.07 -7.46
C LEU A 25 -28.01 -1.32 -6.82
N ASN A 26 -28.55 -2.33 -7.52
CA ASN A 26 -28.48 -3.72 -7.11
C ASN A 26 -27.17 -4.33 -7.60
N LYS A 27 -26.19 -4.40 -6.69
CA LYS A 27 -24.86 -4.94 -6.97
C LYS A 27 -24.93 -6.45 -7.19
N SER A 28 -24.25 -6.93 -8.22
CA SER A 28 -24.09 -8.35 -8.55
C SER A 28 -22.65 -8.64 -8.98
N GLU A 29 -22.35 -9.92 -9.21
CA GLU A 29 -21.04 -10.35 -9.71
C GLU A 29 -20.76 -9.78 -11.10
N ILE A 30 -19.47 -9.59 -11.41
CA ILE A 30 -19.03 -9.14 -12.74
C ILE A 30 -19.39 -10.17 -13.81
N TRP A 31 -19.78 -9.68 -14.98
CA TRP A 31 -20.10 -10.52 -16.13
C TRP A 31 -18.91 -10.57 -17.09
N TRP A 32 -18.58 -11.77 -17.54
CA TRP A 32 -17.50 -12.00 -18.48
C TRP A 32 -18.06 -12.01 -19.90
N VAL A 33 -17.53 -11.14 -20.75
CA VAL A 33 -17.87 -11.14 -22.18
C VAL A 33 -17.16 -12.31 -22.86
N ILE A 34 -17.83 -12.95 -23.81
CA ILE A 34 -17.32 -14.14 -24.52
C ILE A 34 -16.04 -13.80 -25.30
N LYS A 35 -15.99 -12.62 -25.92
CA LYS A 35 -14.82 -12.14 -26.68
C LYS A 35 -13.77 -11.54 -25.74
N GLN A 36 -12.51 -11.85 -26.02
CA GLN A 36 -11.34 -11.31 -25.31
C GLN A 36 -10.63 -10.27 -26.18
N ARG A 37 -9.96 -9.31 -25.54
CA ARG A 37 -9.08 -8.35 -26.21
C ARG A 37 -7.65 -8.90 -26.36
N ALA A 38 -6.94 -8.39 -27.36
CA ALA A 38 -5.50 -8.53 -27.44
C ALA A 38 -4.80 -7.75 -26.32
N LEU A 39 -3.58 -8.15 -25.97
CA LEU A 39 -2.76 -7.38 -25.04
C LEU A 39 -2.14 -6.18 -25.76
N PRO A 40 -1.92 -5.06 -25.05
CA PRO A 40 -1.29 -3.89 -25.61
C PRO A 40 0.15 -4.20 -26.03
N THR A 41 0.58 -3.63 -27.16
CA THR A 41 1.95 -3.72 -27.67
C THR A 41 2.77 -2.46 -27.37
N SER A 42 2.11 -1.33 -27.10
CA SER A 42 2.74 -0.03 -26.83
C SER A 42 3.29 0.10 -25.41
N PHE A 43 2.89 -0.77 -24.48
CA PHE A 43 3.39 -0.80 -23.10
C PHE A 43 3.33 -2.21 -22.53
N LYS A 44 4.19 -2.49 -21.54
CA LYS A 44 4.23 -3.77 -20.85
C LYS A 44 3.40 -3.71 -19.57
N LEU A 45 2.48 -4.65 -19.37
CA LEU A 45 1.69 -4.73 -18.14
C LEU A 45 2.54 -5.22 -16.96
N TYR A 46 2.32 -4.62 -15.79
CA TYR A 46 2.90 -5.04 -14.53
C TYR A 46 1.82 -5.25 -13.47
N THR A 47 2.07 -6.12 -12.50
CA THR A 47 1.21 -6.31 -11.33
C THR A 47 1.99 -6.32 -10.03
N GLY A 48 1.31 -6.00 -8.94
CA GLY A 48 1.88 -5.97 -7.59
C GLY A 48 0.80 -5.90 -6.52
N SER A 49 1.18 -5.35 -5.37
CA SER A 49 0.25 -5.05 -4.28
C SER A 49 -0.62 -3.84 -4.64
N ALA A 50 -1.90 -3.88 -4.27
CA ALA A 50 -2.77 -2.70 -4.34
C ALA A 50 -2.36 -1.61 -3.33
N TRP A 51 -1.55 -1.97 -2.32
CA TRP A 51 -1.04 -1.05 -1.32
C TRP A 51 0.36 -0.60 -1.74
N MET A 52 0.58 0.71 -1.73
CA MET A 52 1.85 1.30 -2.15
C MET A 52 2.01 2.69 -1.54
N LEU A 53 3.25 3.16 -1.55
CA LEU A 53 3.59 4.54 -1.27
C LEU A 53 4.08 5.16 -2.57
N LEU A 54 3.52 6.30 -2.94
CA LEU A 54 3.89 7.05 -4.13
C LEU A 54 4.62 8.32 -3.72
N SER A 55 5.69 8.67 -4.44
CA SER A 55 6.28 10.00 -4.29
C SER A 55 5.31 11.05 -4.81
N ARG A 56 5.40 12.27 -4.26
CA ARG A 56 4.61 13.40 -4.76
C ARG A 56 4.84 13.64 -6.25
N SER A 57 6.10 13.62 -6.70
CA SER A 57 6.45 13.83 -8.11
C SER A 57 5.80 12.81 -9.05
N PHE A 58 5.73 11.53 -8.64
CA PHE A 58 5.08 10.50 -9.44
C PHE A 58 3.55 10.64 -9.42
N ALA A 59 2.97 11.00 -8.28
CA ALA A 59 1.54 11.28 -8.19
C ALA A 59 1.15 12.47 -9.09
N GLU A 60 1.93 13.54 -9.11
CA GLU A 60 1.71 14.69 -9.99
C GLU A 60 1.84 14.29 -11.47
N TYR A 61 2.83 13.48 -11.82
CA TYR A 61 2.96 12.93 -13.17
C TYR A 61 1.71 12.13 -13.60
N VAL A 62 1.13 11.34 -12.71
CA VAL A 62 -0.09 10.56 -13.00
C VAL A 62 -1.32 11.46 -13.20
N ILE A 63 -1.44 12.54 -12.42
CA ILE A 63 -2.65 13.38 -12.39
C ILE A 63 -2.61 14.48 -13.45
N VAL A 64 -1.53 15.26 -13.48
CA VAL A 64 -1.38 16.47 -14.31
C VAL A 64 -0.30 16.35 -15.38
N GLY A 65 0.34 15.18 -15.50
CA GLY A 65 1.35 14.92 -16.52
C GLY A 65 0.84 15.21 -17.93
N TRP A 66 1.70 15.81 -18.75
CA TRP A 66 1.37 16.12 -20.14
C TRP A 66 1.43 14.87 -21.03
N GLU A 67 2.27 13.90 -20.66
CA GLU A 67 2.41 12.58 -21.31
C GLU A 67 1.08 11.83 -21.41
N ASN A 68 0.90 11.10 -22.51
CA ASN A 68 -0.34 10.36 -22.76
C ASN A 68 -0.41 9.02 -22.02
N LEU A 69 0.74 8.47 -21.59
CA LEU A 69 0.81 7.13 -21.00
C LEU A 69 -0.13 6.95 -19.77
N PRO A 70 -0.14 7.84 -18.74
CA PRO A 70 -1.07 7.70 -17.62
C PRO A 70 -2.56 7.73 -18.04
N ARG A 71 -2.92 8.55 -19.03
CA ARG A 71 -4.30 8.67 -19.56
C ARG A 71 -4.72 7.42 -20.33
N ILE A 72 -3.85 6.91 -21.21
CA ILE A 72 -4.07 5.68 -21.97
C ILE A 72 -4.24 4.50 -21.00
N LEU A 73 -3.35 4.40 -20.00
CA LEU A 73 -3.44 3.36 -18.99
C LEU A 73 -4.70 3.49 -18.14
N LEU A 74 -5.16 4.71 -17.83
CA LEU A 74 -6.38 4.92 -17.07
C LEU A 74 -7.57 4.32 -17.82
N LEU A 75 -7.69 4.62 -19.12
CA LEU A 75 -8.70 4.04 -20.00
C LEU A 75 -8.57 2.51 -20.07
N TYR A 76 -7.37 1.98 -20.26
CA TYR A 76 -7.15 0.53 -20.32
C TYR A 76 -7.58 -0.19 -19.03
N TYR A 77 -7.26 0.39 -17.87
CA TYR A 77 -7.54 -0.17 -16.54
C TYR A 77 -8.97 0.07 -16.05
N THR A 78 -9.81 0.83 -16.77
CA THR A 78 -11.27 0.85 -16.51
C THR A 78 -11.91 -0.52 -16.70
N ASN A 79 -11.35 -1.37 -17.55
CA ASN A 79 -11.82 -2.73 -17.82
C ASN A 79 -10.72 -3.75 -17.50
N PHE A 80 -10.32 -3.81 -16.24
CA PHE A 80 -9.31 -4.75 -15.76
C PHE A 80 -9.65 -5.17 -14.32
N VAL A 81 -9.85 -6.45 -14.05
CA VAL A 81 -10.21 -6.89 -12.69
C VAL A 81 -9.08 -6.57 -11.70
N SER A 82 -9.43 -5.91 -10.59
CA SER A 82 -8.48 -5.45 -9.56
C SER A 82 -7.46 -4.42 -10.10
N SER A 83 -7.92 -3.41 -10.84
CA SER A 83 -7.08 -2.37 -11.46
C SER A 83 -5.98 -1.76 -10.56
N PRO A 84 -6.22 -1.46 -9.26
CA PRO A 84 -5.18 -0.90 -8.40
C PRO A 84 -3.96 -1.81 -8.19
N GLU A 85 -4.08 -3.12 -8.46
CA GLU A 85 -2.95 -4.05 -8.42
C GLU A 85 -2.05 -4.00 -9.65
N GLY A 86 -2.39 -3.21 -10.67
CA GLY A 86 -1.59 -3.13 -11.90
C GLY A 86 -1.39 -1.73 -12.48
N TYR A 87 -2.31 -0.79 -12.25
CA TYR A 87 -2.26 0.54 -12.86
C TYR A 87 -0.94 1.27 -12.56
N PHE A 88 -0.67 1.56 -11.29
CA PHE A 88 0.51 2.33 -10.89
C PHE A 88 1.83 1.61 -11.22
N GLN A 89 1.84 0.28 -11.09
CA GLN A 89 2.99 -0.55 -11.43
C GLN A 89 3.29 -0.47 -12.93
N THR A 90 2.25 -0.47 -13.76
CA THR A 90 2.38 -0.35 -15.21
C THR A 90 2.79 1.05 -15.62
N VAL A 91 2.19 2.10 -15.04
CA VAL A 91 2.60 3.49 -15.34
C VAL A 91 4.08 3.67 -15.00
N ILE A 92 4.48 3.41 -13.75
CA ILE A 92 5.82 3.73 -13.28
C ILE A 92 6.93 2.98 -14.03
N CYS A 93 6.66 1.73 -14.44
CA CYS A 93 7.64 0.92 -15.15
C CYS A 93 7.74 1.17 -16.64
N ASN A 94 6.73 1.80 -17.25
CA ASN A 94 6.79 2.23 -18.65
C ASN A 94 7.17 3.70 -18.78
N SER A 95 7.33 4.44 -17.68
CA SER A 95 7.83 5.82 -17.67
C SER A 95 9.36 5.87 -17.55
N PRO A 96 10.09 6.38 -18.55
CA PRO A 96 11.56 6.45 -18.54
C PRO A 96 12.12 7.19 -17.31
N ASP A 97 11.46 8.27 -16.90
CA ASP A 97 11.92 9.13 -15.79
C ASP A 97 11.68 8.51 -14.42
N PHE A 98 10.75 7.57 -14.30
CA PHE A 98 10.33 7.00 -13.01
C PHE A 98 10.68 5.52 -12.81
N LYS A 99 10.95 4.76 -13.88
CA LYS A 99 11.21 3.31 -13.77
C LYS A 99 12.35 2.96 -12.79
N ASN A 100 13.35 3.84 -12.67
CA ASN A 100 14.52 3.67 -11.81
C ASN A 100 14.35 4.23 -10.39
N THR A 101 13.22 4.89 -10.07
CA THR A 101 12.94 5.42 -8.72
C THR A 101 12.10 4.45 -7.87
N THR A 102 11.90 3.23 -8.36
CA THR A 102 11.01 2.26 -7.73
C THR A 102 11.72 1.38 -6.70
N ILE A 103 10.98 0.94 -5.69
CA ILE A 103 11.41 -0.11 -4.74
C ILE A 103 10.35 -1.19 -4.74
N ASN A 104 10.73 -2.44 -5.01
CA ASN A 104 9.79 -3.55 -5.02
C ASN A 104 9.42 -4.04 -3.60
N HIS A 105 8.78 -3.18 -2.81
CA HIS A 105 8.32 -3.49 -1.47
C HIS A 105 7.12 -2.59 -1.09
N ASP A 106 6.02 -3.18 -0.61
CA ASP A 106 4.78 -2.43 -0.32
C ASP A 106 4.68 -1.86 1.10
N LEU A 107 5.65 -2.16 1.95
CA LEU A 107 5.73 -1.71 3.36
C LEU A 107 4.59 -2.21 4.25
N HIS A 108 3.84 -3.22 3.81
CA HIS A 108 2.74 -3.82 4.57
C HIS A 108 3.11 -5.20 5.11
N TYR A 109 2.86 -5.44 6.40
CA TYR A 109 2.85 -6.80 6.95
C TYR A 109 1.53 -7.47 6.60
N ILE A 110 1.58 -8.45 5.71
CA ILE A 110 0.41 -9.20 5.23
C ILE A 110 0.76 -10.68 5.29
N THR A 111 -0.15 -11.48 5.84
CA THR A 111 -0.05 -12.95 5.85
C THR A 111 -1.13 -13.55 4.98
N TRP A 112 -0.76 -14.54 4.19
CA TRP A 112 -1.65 -15.28 3.31
C TRP A 112 -1.77 -16.73 3.77
N ASP A 113 -2.92 -17.34 3.48
CA ASP A 113 -3.05 -18.80 3.57
C ASP A 113 -2.18 -19.46 2.48
N THR A 114 -1.90 -20.75 2.63
CA THR A 114 -1.21 -21.55 1.61
C THR A 114 -2.14 -22.71 1.22
N PRO A 115 -2.70 -22.71 -0.01
CA PRO A 115 -2.57 -21.69 -1.06
C PRO A 115 -3.29 -20.36 -0.72
N PRO A 116 -2.89 -19.23 -1.35
CA PRO A 116 -3.47 -17.94 -1.06
C PRO A 116 -4.94 -17.85 -1.51
N LYS A 117 -5.80 -17.40 -0.60
CA LYS A 117 -7.21 -17.06 -0.89
C LYS A 117 -7.32 -15.66 -1.49
N GLN A 118 -8.54 -15.25 -1.89
CA GLN A 118 -8.82 -13.92 -2.44
C GLN A 118 -8.44 -12.77 -1.49
N HIS A 119 -8.58 -12.98 -0.18
CA HIS A 119 -8.25 -11.99 0.83
C HIS A 119 -7.19 -12.53 1.80
N PRO A 120 -6.30 -11.67 2.31
CA PRO A 120 -5.30 -12.09 3.28
C PRO A 120 -5.97 -12.56 4.58
N ARG A 121 -5.25 -13.39 5.35
CA ARG A 121 -5.69 -13.86 6.66
C ARG A 121 -5.78 -12.69 7.64
N SER A 122 -6.72 -12.76 8.58
CA SER A 122 -6.75 -11.83 9.70
C SER A 122 -5.60 -12.07 10.68
N LEU A 123 -4.88 -11.01 11.00
CA LEU A 123 -3.80 -10.97 11.98
C LEU A 123 -4.37 -10.97 13.39
N GLY A 124 -3.71 -11.70 14.29
CA GLY A 124 -4.06 -11.74 15.72
C GLY A 124 -2.82 -11.71 16.62
N LEU A 125 -2.99 -12.00 17.91
CA LEU A 125 -1.91 -11.93 18.91
C LEU A 125 -0.69 -12.81 18.56
N LYS A 126 -0.91 -13.95 17.91
CA LYS A 126 0.16 -14.86 17.47
C LYS A 126 1.09 -14.22 16.43
N ASP A 127 0.58 -13.28 15.65
CA ASP A 127 1.31 -12.60 14.57
C ASP A 127 2.07 -11.37 15.07
N TYR A 128 1.70 -10.84 16.24
CA TYR A 128 2.18 -9.55 16.74
C TYR A 128 3.71 -9.44 16.76
N ARG A 129 4.41 -10.45 17.29
CA ARG A 129 5.88 -10.41 17.37
C ARG A 129 6.51 -10.35 15.97
N LYS A 130 6.05 -11.18 15.03
CA LYS A 130 6.56 -11.20 13.65
C LYS A 130 6.25 -9.88 12.93
N MET A 131 5.06 -9.34 13.15
CA MET A 131 4.62 -8.06 12.61
C MET A 131 5.55 -6.92 13.08
N VAL A 132 5.82 -6.80 14.38
CA VAL A 132 6.70 -5.75 14.92
C VAL A 132 8.14 -5.91 14.43
N LEU A 133 8.66 -7.14 14.44
CA LEU A 133 10.03 -7.44 13.98
C LEU A 133 10.22 -7.24 12.48
N SER A 134 9.15 -7.26 11.68
CA SER A 134 9.24 -6.98 10.24
C SER A 134 9.70 -5.55 9.93
N GLY A 135 9.60 -4.64 10.90
CA GLY A 135 9.95 -3.22 10.74
C GLY A 135 9.00 -2.43 9.84
N ARG A 136 7.95 -3.08 9.32
CA ARG A 136 6.99 -2.48 8.41
C ARG A 136 6.07 -1.49 9.15
N PRO A 137 5.82 -0.29 8.59
CA PRO A 137 4.96 0.71 9.21
C PRO A 137 3.47 0.31 9.23
N PHE A 138 3.03 -0.50 8.27
CA PHE A 138 1.62 -0.87 8.10
C PHE A 138 1.43 -2.37 8.21
N ALA A 139 0.23 -2.80 8.58
CA ALA A 139 -0.17 -4.20 8.64
C ALA A 139 -1.65 -4.37 8.30
N ARG A 140 -2.00 -5.49 7.67
CA ARG A 140 -3.41 -5.86 7.41
C ARG A 140 -3.58 -7.38 7.23
N LYS A 141 -4.78 -7.94 7.43
CA LYS A 141 -6.01 -7.29 7.91
C LYS A 141 -6.26 -7.64 9.38
N PHE A 142 -6.98 -6.80 10.09
CA PHE A 142 -7.39 -7.07 11.47
C PHE A 142 -8.89 -7.35 11.49
N LYS A 143 -9.34 -8.22 12.40
CA LYS A 143 -10.77 -8.30 12.74
C LYS A 143 -11.12 -7.10 13.60
N GLU A 144 -12.34 -6.63 13.48
CA GLU A 144 -12.88 -5.63 14.39
C GLU A 144 -12.79 -6.14 15.83
N ASN A 145 -12.40 -5.26 16.76
CA ASN A 145 -12.26 -5.57 18.19
C ASN A 145 -11.32 -6.75 18.51
N ASP A 146 -10.40 -7.11 17.61
CA ASP A 146 -9.39 -8.13 17.90
C ASP A 146 -8.43 -7.64 18.99
N ARG A 147 -8.10 -8.52 19.95
CA ARG A 147 -7.20 -8.22 21.08
C ARG A 147 -5.81 -7.76 20.65
N VAL A 148 -5.37 -8.08 19.43
CA VAL A 148 -4.10 -7.56 18.89
C VAL A 148 -4.12 -6.05 18.72
N LEU A 149 -5.28 -5.45 18.41
CA LEU A 149 -5.44 -4.00 18.25
C LEU A 149 -5.18 -3.29 19.59
N GLU A 150 -5.74 -3.80 20.69
CA GLU A 150 -5.45 -3.27 22.03
C GLU A 150 -3.96 -3.37 22.39
N LYS A 151 -3.31 -4.45 21.97
CA LYS A 151 -1.87 -4.65 22.20
C LYS A 151 -1.04 -3.64 21.40
N ILE A 152 -1.40 -3.39 20.13
CA ILE A 152 -0.78 -2.36 19.29
C ILE A 152 -0.97 -0.98 19.90
N ASP A 153 -2.19 -0.65 20.29
CA ASP A 153 -2.54 0.64 20.88
C ASP A 153 -1.72 0.90 22.15
N ARG A 154 -1.62 -0.10 23.03
CA ARG A 154 -0.88 0.01 24.29
C ARG A 154 0.63 0.05 24.09
N GLU A 155 1.19 -0.86 23.29
CA GLU A 155 2.64 -1.10 23.25
C GLU A 155 3.38 -0.32 22.15
N LEU A 156 2.72 -0.06 21.01
CA LEU A 156 3.34 0.64 19.88
C LEU A 156 2.91 2.10 19.82
N LEU A 157 1.61 2.36 19.94
CA LEU A 157 1.03 3.71 19.83
C LEU A 157 0.96 4.44 21.17
N LYS A 158 1.19 3.72 22.28
CA LYS A 158 1.17 4.23 23.66
C LYS A 158 -0.13 4.96 24.01
N ARG A 159 -1.26 4.52 23.44
CA ARG A 159 -2.60 5.02 23.75
C ARG A 159 -3.00 4.56 25.16
N ARG A 160 -3.41 5.51 26.01
CA ARG A 160 -3.83 5.26 27.40
C ARG A 160 -5.28 4.76 27.44
N LYS A 161 -5.55 3.70 28.22
CA LYS A 161 -6.88 3.05 28.30
C LYS A 161 -8.02 3.95 28.77
N TRP A 162 -7.74 4.92 29.65
CA TRP A 162 -8.77 5.82 30.19
C TRP A 162 -9.18 6.93 29.21
N TRP A 163 -8.41 7.15 28.15
CA TRP A 163 -8.68 8.15 27.14
C TRP A 163 -9.27 7.46 25.90
N ARG A 164 -10.59 7.21 25.92
CA ARG A 164 -11.31 6.72 24.74
C ARG A 164 -11.37 7.83 23.69
N GLY A 165 -10.89 7.57 22.48
CA GLY A 165 -10.90 8.54 21.37
C GLY A 165 -9.62 9.39 21.23
N GLY A 166 -8.51 9.01 21.87
CA GLY A 166 -7.27 9.79 21.80
C GLY A 166 -6.39 9.54 20.62
N PHE A 167 -5.69 10.62 20.26
CA PHE A 167 -4.58 10.56 19.34
C PHE A 167 -3.37 9.87 20.00
N SER A 168 -2.61 9.14 19.18
CA SER A 168 -1.32 8.61 19.58
C SER A 168 -0.36 9.77 19.88
N CYS A 169 0.42 9.69 20.96
CA CYS A 169 1.41 10.73 21.27
C CYS A 169 2.49 10.79 20.18
N GLY A 170 2.58 11.91 19.47
CA GLY A 170 3.60 12.20 18.46
C GLY A 170 4.33 13.51 18.76
N GLY A 171 5.21 13.95 17.85
CA GLY A 171 5.96 15.20 17.99
C GLY A 171 5.08 16.47 18.02
N TRP A 172 3.79 16.34 17.70
CA TRP A 172 2.77 17.39 17.80
C TRP A 172 2.16 17.54 19.20
N CYS A 173 2.50 16.66 20.16
CA CYS A 173 1.93 16.66 21.51
C CYS A 173 2.95 17.14 22.53
N ASN A 174 2.63 18.20 23.28
CA ASN A 174 3.50 18.71 24.33
C ASN A 174 3.69 17.64 25.42
N ARG A 175 4.93 17.24 25.71
CA ARG A 175 5.23 16.32 26.81
C ARG A 175 5.17 17.10 28.13
N GLY A 176 3.95 17.44 28.56
CA GLY A 176 3.69 17.79 29.95
C GLY A 176 4.10 16.63 30.86
N ILE A 177 4.62 16.99 32.03
CA ILE A 177 5.20 16.13 33.07
C ILE A 177 4.32 14.88 33.33
N ALA A 178 4.98 13.76 33.64
CA ALA A 178 4.35 12.50 34.00
C ALA A 178 3.31 12.71 35.12
N GLY A 179 2.04 12.82 34.76
CA GLY A 179 0.97 12.97 35.73
C GLY A 179 -0.36 13.37 35.12
N GLU A 180 -0.43 14.50 34.40
CA GLU A 180 -1.73 15.12 34.12
C GLU A 180 -1.85 15.61 32.67
N THR A 181 -3.07 15.46 32.14
CA THR A 181 -3.65 16.07 30.92
C THR A 181 -2.72 16.17 29.71
N GLY A 182 -2.67 15.15 28.85
CA GLY A 182 -3.49 15.17 27.63
C GLY A 182 -2.77 15.91 26.49
N CYS A 183 -2.90 15.50 25.23
CA CYS A 183 -2.50 16.36 24.11
C CYS A 183 -3.51 17.52 23.95
N SER A 184 -3.76 18.24 25.05
CA SER A 184 -4.75 19.30 25.20
C SER A 184 -4.30 20.56 24.45
N GLU A 185 -3.00 20.80 24.45
CA GLU A 185 -2.33 21.81 23.65
C GLU A 185 -1.65 21.12 22.47
N LEU A 186 -2.35 21.07 21.33
CA LEU A 186 -1.68 20.86 20.05
C LEU A 186 -0.72 22.04 19.85
N VAL A 187 0.56 21.76 19.62
CA VAL A 187 1.52 22.84 19.35
C VAL A 187 1.21 23.41 17.97
N ALA A 188 0.39 24.46 17.95
CA ALA A 188 -0.16 25.05 16.72
C ALA A 188 0.92 25.54 15.73
N GLU A 189 2.13 25.77 16.21
CA GLU A 189 3.24 26.31 15.41
C GLU A 189 4.24 25.23 14.95
N LYS A 190 4.11 23.98 15.41
CA LYS A 190 5.09 22.90 15.15
C LYS A 190 4.45 21.61 14.61
N TYR A 191 3.37 21.73 13.83
CA TYR A 191 2.73 20.58 13.18
C TYR A 191 3.67 19.73 12.28
N GLY A 192 4.86 20.23 11.95
CA GLY A 192 5.88 19.52 11.16
C GLY A 192 7.06 18.91 11.95
N VAL A 193 7.18 19.12 13.26
CA VAL A 193 8.33 18.59 14.02
C VAL A 193 8.06 17.14 14.41
N LEU A 194 8.58 16.22 13.61
CA LEU A 194 8.51 14.78 13.89
C LEU A 194 9.72 14.35 14.72
N GLU A 195 9.49 13.98 15.98
CA GLU A 195 10.54 13.35 16.80
C GLU A 195 10.69 11.86 16.47
N PRO A 196 11.91 11.39 16.13
CA PRO A 196 12.14 9.97 15.86
C PRO A 196 11.88 9.08 17.10
N GLY A 197 10.86 8.22 17.02
CA GLY A 197 10.58 7.20 18.03
C GLY A 197 11.23 5.84 17.75
N VAL A 198 10.89 4.83 18.56
CA VAL A 198 11.34 3.44 18.31
C VAL A 198 10.82 2.92 16.96
N GLY A 199 9.61 3.34 16.57
CA GLY A 199 9.02 3.01 15.27
C GLY A 199 9.82 3.55 14.09
N SER A 200 10.27 4.81 14.15
CA SER A 200 11.05 5.40 13.06
C SER A 200 12.40 4.72 12.91
N ARG A 201 13.04 4.28 14.01
CA ARG A 201 14.27 3.48 13.94
C ARG A 201 14.07 2.17 13.18
N ARG A 202 12.97 1.44 13.45
CA ARG A 202 12.65 0.19 12.73
C ARG A 202 12.44 0.43 11.24
N ILE A 203 11.71 1.48 10.89
CA ILE A 203 11.44 1.84 9.49
C ILE A 203 12.75 2.25 8.81
N LYS A 204 13.59 3.06 9.47
CA LYS A 204 14.91 3.45 8.95
C LYS A 204 15.76 2.22 8.63
N THR A 205 15.91 1.28 9.57
CA THR A 205 16.66 0.04 9.34
C THR A 205 16.10 -0.76 8.15
N LEU A 206 14.77 -0.82 8.03
CA LEU A 206 14.11 -1.50 6.91
C LEU A 206 14.41 -0.81 5.56
N LEU A 207 14.34 0.52 5.51
CA LEU A 207 14.62 1.30 4.31
C LEU A 207 16.10 1.25 3.92
N ASP A 208 17.02 1.41 4.88
CA ASP A 208 18.47 1.31 4.66
C ASP A 208 18.81 -0.04 4.00
N LYS A 209 18.24 -1.13 4.52
CA LYS A 209 18.41 -2.47 3.95
C LYS A 209 17.90 -2.57 2.51
N MET A 210 16.76 -1.94 2.19
CA MET A 210 16.21 -1.95 0.82
C MET A 210 17.12 -1.20 -0.13
N VAL A 211 17.54 0.02 0.24
CA VAL A 211 18.39 0.87 -0.59
C VAL A 211 19.74 0.20 -0.82
N SER A 212 20.38 -0.32 0.23
CA SER A 212 21.64 -1.06 0.10
C SER A 212 21.48 -2.27 -0.83
N SER A 213 20.41 -3.05 -0.68
CA SER A 213 20.15 -4.20 -1.57
C SER A 213 19.98 -3.81 -3.03
N ILE A 214 19.41 -2.64 -3.32
CA ILE A 214 19.26 -2.14 -4.70
C ILE A 214 20.64 -1.81 -5.28
N ASN A 215 21.42 -1.02 -4.54
CA ASN A 215 22.76 -0.58 -4.95
C ASN A 215 23.71 -1.75 -5.17
N SER A 216 23.66 -2.78 -4.32
CA SER A 216 24.56 -3.94 -4.43
C SER A 216 24.19 -4.92 -5.54
N SER A 217 22.94 -4.92 -6.02
CA SER A 217 22.45 -6.00 -6.90
C SER A 217 22.29 -5.62 -8.36
N ASN A 218 22.39 -4.34 -8.75
CA ASN A 218 22.06 -3.84 -10.09
C ASN A 218 20.73 -4.40 -10.64
N LYS A 219 19.83 -4.87 -9.76
CA LYS A 219 18.60 -5.55 -10.18
C LYS A 219 17.57 -4.52 -10.59
N LEU A 220 17.15 -4.61 -11.85
CA LEU A 220 15.94 -3.97 -12.36
C LEU A 220 14.78 -4.24 -11.39
N GLN A 221 14.15 -3.16 -10.94
CA GLN A 221 13.01 -3.20 -10.01
C GLN A 221 11.72 -3.54 -10.75
N CYS A 222 11.59 -3.01 -11.97
CA CYS A 222 10.62 -3.41 -12.97
C CYS A 222 11.09 -4.69 -13.68
N ARG A 223 10.63 -5.86 -13.19
CA ARG A 223 10.94 -7.19 -13.76
C ARG A 223 9.79 -7.75 -14.56
#